data_AF-A0A250IPN8-F1
#
_entry.id   AF-A0A250IPN8-F1
#
_cell.length_a   1.000
_cell.length_b   1.000
_cell.length_c   1.000
_cell.angle_alpha   90.00
_cell.angle_beta   90.00
_cell.angle_gamma   90.00
#
_symmetry.space_group_name_H-M   'P 1'
#
loop_
_entity.id
_entity.type
_entity.pdbx_description
1 polymer ?
#
loop_
_entity_poly.entity_id
_entity_poly.type
_entity_poly.pdbx_seq_one_letter_code
_entity_poly.pdbx_strand_id
1 'polypeptide(L)'
;MRHGSGALLSAYLLLSTASAEAAISGVVLSNDATHVTYQFQYSGAPAFLRAYIDVDRNPATGFAQQGIGADYLLENGSLFKHQGTGWSWLSVGTATHTSTGGTAYWKVARADLGETASPNDADLVFQVESPLETSAKATHVYSGGGTGTGTGTTSWYSASTATIANPERGFYHHTQDCDKADFNATTLKGYRETQKITQVICIFYLAEFKNGPISQAQLDRFQRQASAVRSAGLKMIVRFAYTSSTAGDDVPLSRVSSHLDQLAPYLNSNADVISVMQTGLIGAWGEWYYTQNFGNSGTVSQTDWNNRKAVVDKLLASLPASRMVQLRTPKFKRTMYGTTALASAQAFNGSAAARIGHHNDCFLASATDFGTYENTSVEYPYLAAETNFLPMGGETCAFNPPRSDCASALNELGLFHYSYLNTDYEPTVLNGWASGGCRPEIDRRLGYRFSLVSATFPATATRGAAMPVAFEIKNEGWASPFNPRSVELVLRHTTSGAVHRLPLSVDPRRWAPGTTTTVSQGVTLPASLPSGTYALLLNLPDPAASLNTRPEYSIQLANSNVWEASTGFNTLQRSVTVP
;
A
#
# COMPACT_ATOMS: atom_id res chain seq x y z
N MET A 1 21.67 20.78 72.25
CA MET A 1 21.59 19.39 72.75
C MET A 1 20.90 18.54 71.70
N ARG A 2 21.53 17.42 71.37
CA ARG A 2 21.19 16.36 70.39
C ARG A 2 21.50 16.64 68.91
N HIS A 3 22.53 15.89 68.49
CA HIS A 3 23.14 15.70 67.18
C HIS A 3 22.19 15.11 66.13
N GLY A 4 22.55 15.30 64.86
CA GLY A 4 22.06 14.51 63.74
C GLY A 4 22.77 14.86 62.43
N SER A 5 24.02 14.42 62.28
CA SER A 5 24.70 14.31 60.99
C SER A 5 23.95 13.33 60.09
N GLY A 6 23.80 13.63 58.79
CA GLY A 6 23.09 12.75 57.87
C GLY A 6 23.34 13.06 56.40
N ALA A 7 24.49 12.58 55.92
CA ALA A 7 24.80 12.11 54.56
C ALA A 7 24.07 12.71 53.35
N LEU A 8 24.88 13.31 52.47
CA LEU A 8 24.65 13.36 51.02
C LEU A 8 24.33 11.94 50.52
N LEU A 9 23.06 11.66 50.19
CA LEU A 9 22.72 10.52 49.36
C LEU A 9 23.11 10.84 47.92
N SER A 10 24.28 10.34 47.52
CA SER A 10 24.55 10.02 46.12
C SER A 10 23.46 9.06 45.64
N ALA A 11 22.53 9.57 44.83
CA ALA A 11 21.67 8.73 44.03
C ALA A 11 22.58 7.98 43.05
N TYR A 12 22.87 6.71 43.37
CA TYR A 12 23.38 5.76 42.40
C TYR A 12 22.41 5.76 41.24
N LEU A 13 22.85 6.29 40.11
CA LEU A 13 22.25 6.02 38.82
C LEU A 13 22.32 4.49 38.66
N LEU A 14 21.23 3.81 39.01
CA LEU A 14 20.96 2.49 38.47
C LEU A 14 20.86 2.70 36.98
N LEU A 15 22.00 2.56 36.30
CA LEU A 15 22.04 2.16 34.90
C LEU A 15 21.21 0.88 34.85
N SER A 16 19.93 1.03 34.52
CA SER A 16 19.17 -0.06 33.95
C SER A 16 20.00 -0.48 32.75
N THR A 17 20.75 -1.58 32.90
CA THR A 17 21.28 -2.31 31.77
C THR A 17 20.10 -2.47 30.83
N ALA A 18 20.21 -1.85 29.65
CA ALA A 18 19.27 -2.06 28.57
C ALA A 18 18.97 -3.56 28.54
N SER A 19 17.69 -3.91 28.60
CA SER A 19 17.26 -5.27 28.34
C SER A 19 17.95 -5.69 27.05
N ALA A 20 18.77 -6.75 27.13
CA ALA A 20 19.50 -7.26 25.99
C ALA A 20 18.51 -7.41 24.83
N GLU A 21 18.75 -6.68 23.73
CA GLU A 21 18.09 -6.95 22.45
C GLU A 21 18.18 -8.44 22.18
N ALA A 22 17.08 -9.05 21.71
CA ALA A 22 17.04 -10.46 21.34
C ALA A 22 18.25 -10.80 20.44
N ALA A 23 19.10 -11.73 20.90
CA ALA A 23 20.27 -12.21 20.19
C ALA A 23 19.92 -13.09 18.97
N ILE A 24 18.63 -13.33 18.66
CA ILE A 24 18.20 -13.87 17.37
C ILE A 24 17.26 -12.89 16.67
N SER A 25 17.66 -12.40 15.50
CA SER A 25 16.87 -11.49 14.66
C SER A 25 17.09 -11.75 13.17
N GLY A 26 16.41 -11.01 12.28
CA GLY A 26 16.68 -11.09 10.84
C GLY A 26 16.47 -12.48 10.23
N VAL A 27 15.47 -13.23 10.72
CA VAL A 27 15.13 -14.56 10.19
C VAL A 27 14.72 -14.43 8.72
N VAL A 28 15.40 -15.18 7.86
CA VAL A 28 15.09 -15.30 6.43
C VAL A 28 14.91 -16.78 6.11
N LEU A 29 13.76 -17.10 5.54
CA LEU A 29 13.38 -18.44 5.08
C LEU A 29 13.17 -18.33 3.57
N SER A 30 13.89 -19.11 2.80
CA SER A 30 13.73 -19.14 1.35
C SER A 30 14.07 -20.52 0.82
N ASN A 31 13.68 -20.81 -0.42
CA ASN A 31 13.95 -22.09 -1.02
C ASN A 31 13.99 -22.00 -2.55
N ASP A 32 14.58 -23.01 -3.16
CA ASP A 32 14.43 -23.32 -4.57
C ASP A 32 13.69 -24.67 -4.74
N ALA A 33 13.67 -25.21 -5.96
CA ALA A 33 12.99 -26.47 -6.26
C ALA A 33 13.60 -27.69 -5.54
N THR A 34 14.86 -27.61 -5.12
CA THR A 34 15.64 -28.74 -4.59
C THR A 34 16.22 -28.48 -3.20
N HIS A 35 16.32 -27.22 -2.77
CA HIS A 35 16.91 -26.85 -1.48
C HIS A 35 16.07 -25.82 -0.74
N VAL A 36 16.17 -25.85 0.58
CA VAL A 36 15.75 -24.77 1.48
C VAL A 36 16.97 -24.07 2.03
N THR A 37 16.82 -22.79 2.30
CA THR A 37 17.84 -21.94 2.90
C THR A 37 17.25 -21.21 4.11
N TYR A 38 17.96 -21.33 5.22
CA TYR A 38 17.57 -20.75 6.49
C TYR A 38 18.67 -19.83 6.99
N GLN A 39 18.29 -18.64 7.41
CA GLN A 39 19.24 -17.67 7.91
C GLN A 39 18.66 -16.94 9.12
N PHE A 40 19.52 -16.62 10.08
CA PHE A 40 19.22 -15.65 11.14
C PHE A 40 20.49 -14.92 11.57
N GLN A 41 20.30 -13.73 12.13
CA GLN A 41 21.36 -12.92 12.73
C GLN A 41 21.47 -13.22 14.21
N TYR A 42 22.70 -13.26 14.71
CA TYR A 42 23.02 -13.49 16.11
C TYR A 42 24.18 -12.64 16.63
N SER A 43 24.21 -12.46 17.96
CA SER A 43 25.30 -11.80 18.66
C SER A 43 26.11 -12.78 19.51
N GLY A 44 27.34 -12.40 19.85
CA GLY A 44 28.25 -13.25 20.64
C GLY A 44 28.95 -14.35 19.83
N ALA A 45 29.47 -15.35 20.55
CA ALA A 45 30.21 -16.48 19.99
C ALA A 45 29.61 -17.81 20.49
N PRO A 46 28.39 -18.16 20.03
CA PRO A 46 27.71 -19.35 20.50
C PRO A 46 28.46 -20.61 20.06
N ALA A 47 28.47 -21.61 20.93
CA ALA A 47 29.06 -22.93 20.65
C ALA A 47 28.22 -23.72 19.63
N PHE A 48 26.91 -23.48 19.62
CA PHE A 48 25.98 -24.13 18.71
C PHE A 48 25.02 -23.12 18.08
N LEU A 49 24.84 -23.25 16.77
CA LEU A 49 23.79 -22.60 15.99
C LEU A 49 22.82 -23.70 15.55
N ARG A 50 21.53 -23.54 15.87
CA ARG A 50 20.51 -24.55 15.63
C ARG A 50 19.30 -24.02 14.87
N ALA A 51 18.74 -24.87 14.01
CA ALA A 51 17.39 -24.71 13.46
C ALA A 51 16.60 -26.01 13.70
N TYR A 52 15.52 -25.90 14.46
CA TYR A 52 14.53 -26.95 14.69
C TYR A 52 13.45 -26.83 13.61
N ILE A 53 13.16 -27.93 12.91
CA ILE A 53 12.28 -27.96 11.75
C ILE A 53 11.20 -29.01 11.98
N ASP A 54 9.95 -28.54 12.04
CA ASP A 54 8.73 -29.32 12.18
C ASP A 54 8.05 -29.37 10.81
N VAL A 55 8.19 -30.51 10.11
CA VAL A 55 7.73 -30.65 8.71
C VAL A 55 6.30 -31.19 8.61
N ASP A 56 5.74 -31.72 9.70
CA ASP A 56 4.34 -32.17 9.78
C ASP A 56 3.41 -31.15 10.46
N ARG A 57 3.98 -30.08 11.03
CA ARG A 57 3.33 -28.98 11.78
C ARG A 57 2.50 -29.45 12.96
N ASN A 58 2.87 -30.58 13.54
CA ASN A 58 2.16 -31.13 14.67
C ASN A 58 3.03 -31.03 15.92
N PRO A 59 2.72 -30.09 16.84
CA PRO A 59 3.51 -29.91 18.07
C PRO A 59 3.47 -31.11 19.03
N ALA A 60 2.66 -32.13 18.76
CA ALA A 60 2.60 -33.37 19.52
C ALA A 60 3.56 -34.47 19.02
N THR A 61 4.15 -34.33 17.83
CA THR A 61 5.15 -35.24 17.25
C THR A 61 6.54 -34.59 17.31
N GLY A 62 7.62 -35.37 17.27
CA GLY A 62 8.98 -34.82 17.29
C GLY A 62 9.45 -34.23 18.65
N PHE A 63 10.50 -33.40 18.59
CA PHE A 63 11.08 -32.73 19.76
C PHE A 63 10.36 -31.42 20.06
N ALA A 64 9.72 -31.34 21.24
CA ALA A 64 8.99 -30.15 21.66
C ALA A 64 9.93 -28.95 21.92
N GLN A 65 9.78 -27.88 21.14
CA GLN A 65 10.56 -26.64 21.28
C GLN A 65 9.71 -25.42 20.89
N GLN A 66 9.54 -24.43 21.78
CA GLN A 66 8.78 -23.18 21.52
C GLN A 66 7.46 -23.35 20.74
N GLY A 67 6.69 -24.39 21.06
CA GLY A 67 5.38 -24.65 20.44
C GLY A 67 5.42 -25.34 19.07
N ILE A 68 6.57 -25.91 18.67
CA ILE A 68 6.71 -26.83 17.54
C ILE A 68 7.14 -28.23 18.00
N GLY A 69 6.92 -29.21 17.13
CA GLY A 69 7.29 -30.60 17.29
C GLY A 69 8.37 -31.02 16.30
N ALA A 70 9.64 -30.69 16.58
CA ALA A 70 10.68 -30.75 15.55
C ALA A 70 11.07 -32.18 15.13
N ASP A 71 10.91 -32.48 13.84
CA ASP A 71 11.32 -33.73 13.20
C ASP A 71 12.82 -33.75 12.86
N TYR A 72 13.35 -32.58 12.47
CA TYR A 72 14.74 -32.41 12.07
C TYR A 72 15.42 -31.29 12.87
N LEU A 73 16.73 -31.46 13.04
CA LEU A 73 17.62 -30.48 13.64
C LEU A 73 18.79 -30.23 12.70
N LEU A 74 18.98 -28.97 12.30
CA LEU A 74 20.27 -28.50 11.81
C LEU A 74 21.07 -27.98 12.99
N GLU A 75 22.26 -28.50 13.21
CA GLU A 75 23.20 -27.97 14.20
C GLU A 75 24.56 -27.79 13.55
N ASN A 76 25.00 -26.55 13.43
CA ASN A 76 26.20 -26.18 12.68
C ASN A 76 26.20 -26.84 11.28
N GLY A 77 27.18 -27.66 10.92
CA GLY A 77 27.22 -28.33 9.61
C GLY A 77 26.40 -29.62 9.47
N SER A 78 25.70 -30.06 10.52
CA SER A 78 25.11 -31.41 10.60
C SER A 78 23.58 -31.38 10.53
N LEU A 79 23.00 -32.39 9.89
CA LEU A 79 21.55 -32.63 9.84
C LEU A 79 21.20 -33.90 10.63
N PHE A 80 20.24 -33.76 11.55
CA PHE A 80 19.74 -34.84 12.39
C PHE A 80 18.23 -35.04 12.22
N LYS A 81 17.78 -36.28 12.45
CA LYS A 81 16.37 -36.67 12.53
C LYS A 81 16.03 -37.17 13.92
N HIS A 82 14.88 -36.77 14.45
CA HIS A 82 14.43 -37.16 15.79
C HIS A 82 14.03 -38.64 15.85
N GLN A 83 14.31 -39.32 16.96
CA GLN A 83 14.11 -40.79 17.10
C GLN A 83 13.05 -41.23 18.11
N GLY A 84 12.33 -40.33 18.81
CA GLY A 84 11.36 -40.76 19.81
C GLY A 84 11.14 -39.77 20.94
N THR A 85 11.38 -40.15 22.19
CA THR A 85 11.14 -39.27 23.33
C THR A 85 12.43 -38.59 23.82
N GLY A 86 12.31 -37.34 24.27
CA GLY A 86 13.45 -36.56 24.81
C GLY A 86 14.45 -36.09 23.74
N TRP A 87 15.65 -35.74 24.19
CA TRP A 87 16.77 -35.31 23.33
C TRP A 87 17.43 -36.52 22.66
N SER A 88 16.83 -36.99 21.56
CA SER A 88 17.28 -38.17 20.83
C SER A 88 17.35 -37.87 19.32
N TRP A 89 18.57 -37.71 18.80
CA TRP A 89 18.84 -37.23 17.45
C TRP A 89 19.78 -38.18 16.72
N LEU A 90 19.34 -38.71 15.57
CA LEU A 90 20.14 -39.51 14.66
C LEU A 90 20.77 -38.62 13.60
N SER A 91 22.09 -38.68 13.42
CA SER A 91 22.75 -38.00 12.29
C SER A 91 22.31 -38.65 10.99
N VAL A 92 21.69 -37.87 10.10
CA VAL A 92 21.17 -38.36 8.80
C VAL A 92 21.84 -37.71 7.60
N GLY A 93 22.63 -36.65 7.81
CA GLY A 93 23.38 -36.01 6.73
C GLY A 93 24.14 -34.77 7.19
N THR A 94 24.58 -33.99 6.21
CA THR A 94 25.23 -32.69 6.42
C THR A 94 24.49 -31.61 5.66
N ALA A 95 24.62 -30.37 6.11
CA ALA A 95 24.11 -29.20 5.42
C ALA A 95 25.26 -28.24 5.10
N THR A 96 25.13 -27.47 4.03
CA THR A 96 26.07 -26.37 3.79
C THR A 96 25.81 -25.30 4.84
N HIS A 97 26.79 -25.02 5.70
CA HIS A 97 26.65 -24.06 6.78
C HIS A 97 27.76 -23.01 6.75
N THR A 98 27.38 -21.75 6.99
CA THR A 98 28.32 -20.64 7.22
C THR A 98 27.87 -19.80 8.40
N SER A 99 28.82 -19.33 9.20
CA SER A 99 28.60 -18.41 10.32
C SER A 99 29.61 -17.25 10.24
N THR A 100 29.21 -16.13 9.64
CA THR A 100 30.13 -15.00 9.40
C THR A 100 29.41 -13.68 9.65
N GLY A 101 30.09 -12.75 10.33
CA GLY A 101 29.54 -11.43 10.64
C GLY A 101 28.28 -11.47 11.52
N GLY A 102 28.17 -12.45 12.42
CA GLY A 102 26.98 -12.64 13.26
C GLY A 102 25.75 -13.09 12.45
N THR A 103 25.94 -13.81 11.34
CA THR A 103 24.84 -14.39 10.56
C THR A 103 25.07 -15.87 10.37
N ALA A 104 24.11 -16.68 10.82
CA ALA A 104 24.06 -18.11 10.59
C ALA A 104 23.26 -18.39 9.31
N TYR A 105 23.79 -19.24 8.44
CA TYR A 105 23.14 -19.62 7.19
C TYR A 105 23.26 -21.12 6.97
N TRP A 106 22.17 -21.74 6.49
CA TRP A 106 22.14 -23.12 6.02
C TRP A 106 21.57 -23.19 4.61
N LYS A 107 22.09 -24.14 3.82
CA LYS A 107 21.44 -24.69 2.63
C LYS A 107 21.37 -26.21 2.76
N VAL A 108 20.16 -26.76 2.69
CA VAL A 108 19.89 -28.20 2.82
C VAL A 108 18.93 -28.65 1.72
N ALA A 109 19.10 -29.86 1.20
CA ALA A 109 18.21 -30.39 0.18
C ALA A 109 16.82 -30.67 0.78
N ARG A 110 15.76 -30.37 0.04
CA ARG A 110 14.37 -30.61 0.45
C ARG A 110 14.10 -32.10 0.70
N ALA A 111 14.67 -32.95 -0.16
CA ALA A 111 14.57 -34.40 -0.04
C ALA A 111 15.12 -34.93 1.30
N ASP A 112 16.17 -34.29 1.83
CA ASP A 112 16.80 -34.73 3.09
C ASP A 112 15.96 -34.40 4.33
N LEU A 113 15.04 -33.42 4.20
CA LEU A 113 14.04 -33.10 5.22
C LEU A 113 12.76 -33.93 5.08
N GLY A 114 12.72 -34.90 4.16
CA GLY A 114 11.51 -35.68 3.88
C GLY A 114 10.34 -34.81 3.42
N GLU A 115 10.64 -33.63 2.85
CA GLU A 115 9.62 -32.70 2.38
C GLU A 115 8.90 -33.33 1.20
N THR A 116 7.59 -33.56 1.39
CA THR A 116 6.68 -34.06 0.36
C THR A 116 5.60 -33.00 0.17
N ALA A 117 5.16 -32.80 -1.07
CA ALA A 117 4.46 -31.60 -1.55
C ALA A 117 3.06 -31.29 -0.94
N SER A 118 2.75 -31.69 0.29
CA SER A 118 1.58 -31.23 1.04
C SER A 118 1.74 -31.51 2.55
N PRO A 119 1.62 -30.51 3.45
CA PRO A 119 1.20 -29.11 3.22
C PRO A 119 2.25 -28.21 2.55
N ASN A 120 3.43 -28.75 2.18
CA ASN A 120 4.50 -28.00 1.50
C ASN A 120 4.87 -26.72 2.28
N ASP A 121 4.86 -26.84 3.61
CA ASP A 121 5.32 -25.85 4.57
C ASP A 121 5.97 -26.56 5.76
N ALA A 122 6.70 -25.80 6.59
CA ALA A 122 7.28 -26.27 7.83
C ALA A 122 7.26 -25.15 8.87
N ASP A 123 7.13 -25.50 10.15
CA ASP A 123 7.34 -24.57 11.25
C ASP A 123 8.78 -24.68 11.77
N LEU A 124 9.42 -23.54 12.01
CA LEU A 124 10.82 -23.45 12.41
C LEU A 124 11.01 -22.63 13.67
N VAL A 125 12.00 -23.05 14.45
CA VAL A 125 12.51 -22.31 15.60
C VAL A 125 14.04 -22.31 15.54
N PHE A 126 14.65 -21.15 15.72
CA PHE A 126 16.11 -20.99 15.73
C PHE A 126 16.61 -20.88 17.17
N GLN A 127 17.81 -21.40 17.42
CA GLN A 127 18.43 -21.34 18.75
C GLN A 127 19.94 -21.12 18.63
N VAL A 128 20.48 -20.36 19.58
CA VAL A 128 21.93 -20.26 19.83
C VAL A 128 22.24 -20.80 21.21
N GLU A 129 23.43 -21.39 21.40
CA GLU A 129 23.86 -21.87 22.73
C GLU A 129 25.16 -21.21 23.24
N SER A 130 25.02 -20.70 24.46
CA SER A 130 25.86 -19.85 25.32
C SER A 130 26.06 -18.38 24.87
N PRO A 131 25.12 -17.48 25.22
CA PRO A 131 23.89 -17.71 26.01
C PRO A 131 22.82 -18.48 25.23
N LEU A 132 21.98 -19.23 25.94
CA LEU A 132 20.86 -19.96 25.34
C LEU A 132 19.73 -18.97 25.01
N GLU A 133 19.45 -18.80 23.72
CA GLU A 133 18.31 -18.02 23.24
C GLU A 133 17.58 -18.79 22.15
N THR A 134 16.25 -18.69 22.15
CA THR A 134 15.40 -19.34 21.16
C THR A 134 14.42 -18.34 20.54
N SER A 135 14.34 -18.29 19.22
CA SER A 135 13.47 -17.39 18.48
C SER A 135 11.98 -17.70 18.69
N ALA A 136 11.13 -16.75 18.30
CA ALA A 136 9.73 -17.05 18.01
C ALA A 136 9.63 -18.07 16.86
N LYS A 137 8.53 -18.81 16.81
CA LYS A 137 8.19 -19.71 15.71
C LYS A 137 8.03 -18.92 14.40
N ALA A 138 8.61 -19.42 13.32
CA ALA A 138 8.44 -18.90 11.97
C ALA A 138 7.93 -20.02 11.04
N THR A 139 6.95 -19.74 10.20
CA THR A 139 6.44 -20.71 9.21
C THR A 139 7.11 -20.47 7.86
N HIS A 140 7.78 -21.48 7.32
CA HIS A 140 8.25 -21.49 5.94
C HIS A 140 7.21 -22.16 5.06
N VAL A 141 6.55 -21.39 4.19
CA VAL A 141 5.77 -21.96 3.09
C VAL A 141 6.70 -22.22 1.91
N TYR A 142 6.94 -23.47 1.55
CA TYR A 142 7.85 -23.81 0.46
C TYR A 142 7.26 -23.38 -0.88
N SER A 143 8.02 -22.65 -1.67
CA SER A 143 7.62 -22.26 -3.03
C SER A 143 8.24 -23.22 -4.08
N GLY A 144 7.58 -23.48 -5.21
CA GLY A 144 8.16 -24.40 -6.22
C GLY A 144 8.17 -25.89 -5.85
N GLY A 145 7.43 -26.29 -4.81
CA GLY A 145 6.97 -27.67 -4.62
C GLY A 145 5.59 -27.83 -5.23
N GLY A 146 5.51 -28.36 -6.44
CA GLY A 146 4.23 -28.54 -7.11
C GLY A 146 4.41 -29.05 -8.53
N THR A 147 3.80 -30.20 -8.79
CA THR A 147 3.55 -30.79 -10.10
C THR A 147 3.02 -29.74 -11.08
N GLY A 148 3.92 -29.08 -11.79
CA GLY A 148 3.63 -28.10 -12.82
C GLY A 148 4.87 -27.94 -13.68
N THR A 149 4.79 -28.45 -14.91
CA THR A 149 5.80 -28.45 -15.97
C THR A 149 6.14 -27.03 -16.48
N GLY A 150 6.72 -26.19 -15.63
CA GLY A 150 7.26 -24.89 -16.00
C GLY A 150 8.77 -24.93 -16.16
N THR A 151 9.25 -25.17 -17.38
CA THR A 151 10.67 -25.05 -17.75
C THR A 151 11.10 -23.57 -17.75
N GLY A 152 11.30 -22.99 -16.56
CA GLY A 152 11.70 -21.58 -16.40
C GLY A 152 12.71 -21.37 -15.28
N THR A 153 13.47 -20.28 -15.37
CA THR A 153 14.42 -19.87 -14.31
C THR A 153 13.76 -18.82 -13.44
N THR A 154 13.81 -19.02 -12.12
CA THR A 154 13.33 -18.06 -11.11
C THR A 154 14.42 -17.05 -10.74
N SER A 155 14.06 -15.80 -10.55
CA SER A 155 14.90 -14.75 -9.96
C SER A 155 14.19 -14.13 -8.76
N TRP A 156 14.97 -13.70 -7.77
CA TRP A 156 14.50 -13.14 -6.51
C TRP A 156 14.93 -11.68 -6.41
N TYR A 157 14.08 -10.85 -5.83
CA TYR A 157 14.27 -9.40 -5.81
C TYR A 157 14.20 -8.89 -4.37
N SER A 158 15.10 -7.97 -4.05
CA SER A 158 15.10 -7.31 -2.75
C SER A 158 14.21 -6.06 -2.80
N ALA A 159 13.36 -5.90 -1.79
CA ALA A 159 12.62 -4.67 -1.60
C ALA A 159 13.58 -3.51 -1.26
N SER A 160 13.23 -2.30 -1.70
CA SER A 160 13.93 -1.07 -1.39
C SER A 160 13.22 -0.33 -0.26
N THR A 161 13.98 0.40 0.57
CA THR A 161 13.44 1.31 1.58
C THR A 161 13.21 2.73 1.06
N ALA A 162 13.57 3.02 -0.19
CA ALA A 162 13.48 4.37 -0.76
C ALA A 162 12.03 4.90 -0.84
N THR A 163 11.84 6.19 -0.55
CA THR A 163 10.61 6.90 -0.86
C THR A 163 10.51 7.10 -2.37
N ILE A 164 9.39 6.69 -2.97
CA ILE A 164 9.16 6.69 -4.42
C ILE A 164 7.94 7.54 -4.78
N ALA A 165 8.05 8.28 -5.88
CA ALA A 165 7.04 9.22 -6.37
C ALA A 165 5.99 8.50 -7.24
N ASN A 166 5.31 7.52 -6.66
CA ASN A 166 4.23 6.79 -7.35
C ASN A 166 2.93 7.62 -7.39
N PRO A 167 2.14 7.55 -8.47
CA PRO A 167 0.91 8.33 -8.63
C PRO A 167 -0.18 7.92 -7.62
N GLU A 168 -1.13 8.82 -7.34
CA GLU A 168 -2.38 8.50 -6.61
C GLU A 168 -2.17 7.95 -5.17
N ARG A 169 -1.02 8.22 -4.55
CA ARG A 169 -0.71 7.82 -3.17
C ARG A 169 0.11 8.83 -2.40
N GLY A 170 0.24 8.62 -1.10
CA GLY A 170 1.17 9.36 -0.25
C GLY A 170 0.67 10.75 0.13
N PHE A 171 1.58 11.60 0.57
CA PHE A 171 1.22 12.97 0.94
C PHE A 171 0.78 13.79 -0.28
N TYR A 172 -0.07 14.80 -0.04
CA TYR A 172 -0.43 15.81 -1.01
C TYR A 172 -0.22 17.23 -0.46
N HIS A 173 -0.05 18.20 -1.36
CA HIS A 173 -0.03 19.62 -1.00
C HIS A 173 -1.38 20.32 -1.23
N HIS A 174 -1.72 21.24 -0.32
CA HIS A 174 -2.80 22.20 -0.42
C HIS A 174 -2.25 23.63 -0.27
N THR A 175 -1.82 24.24 -1.36
CA THR A 175 -1.16 25.55 -1.29
C THR A 175 -2.11 26.74 -1.34
N GLN A 176 -3.23 26.62 -2.05
CA GLN A 176 -4.18 27.70 -2.29
C GLN A 176 -5.50 27.18 -2.88
N ASP A 177 -6.55 27.98 -2.77
CA ASP A 177 -7.83 27.74 -3.43
C ASP A 177 -7.70 27.88 -4.95
N CYS A 178 -8.13 26.86 -5.68
CA CYS A 178 -7.99 26.76 -7.13
C CYS A 178 -8.91 27.71 -7.92
N ASP A 179 -9.93 28.29 -7.28
CA ASP A 179 -10.75 29.35 -7.89
C ASP A 179 -10.04 30.70 -7.95
N LYS A 180 -9.05 30.93 -7.08
CA LYS A 180 -8.38 32.24 -6.94
C LYS A 180 -7.03 32.27 -7.61
N ALA A 181 -6.25 31.20 -7.47
CA ALA A 181 -4.85 31.20 -7.88
C ALA A 181 -4.49 29.94 -8.69
N ASP A 182 -3.84 30.14 -9.84
CA ASP A 182 -3.45 29.08 -10.76
C ASP A 182 -2.20 28.35 -10.25
N PHE A 183 -2.16 27.03 -10.40
CA PHE A 183 -0.99 26.23 -10.12
C PHE A 183 0.18 26.60 -11.04
N ASN A 184 1.38 26.60 -10.48
CA ASN A 184 2.61 26.69 -11.24
C ASN A 184 3.18 25.29 -11.53
N ALA A 185 3.26 24.90 -12.80
CA ALA A 185 3.70 23.57 -13.20
C ALA A 185 5.14 23.24 -12.76
N THR A 186 6.04 24.23 -12.71
CA THR A 186 7.41 24.04 -12.22
C THR A 186 7.43 23.73 -10.73
N THR A 187 6.64 24.46 -9.93
CA THR A 187 6.49 24.18 -8.49
C THR A 187 5.94 22.79 -8.26
N LEU A 188 4.86 22.41 -8.96
CA LEU A 188 4.26 21.09 -8.86
C LEU A 188 5.26 19.98 -9.24
N LYS A 189 6.00 20.17 -10.34
CA LYS A 189 7.05 19.23 -10.75
C LYS A 189 8.14 19.08 -9.67
N GLY A 190 8.48 20.18 -9.00
CA GLY A 190 9.36 20.19 -7.84
C GLY A 190 8.89 19.26 -6.72
N TYR A 191 7.60 19.29 -6.36
CA TYR A 191 7.03 18.39 -5.35
C TYR A 191 7.29 16.91 -5.67
N ARG A 192 7.08 16.51 -6.93
CA ARG A 192 7.34 15.13 -7.35
C ARG A 192 8.82 14.78 -7.30
N GLU A 193 9.67 15.65 -7.84
CA GLU A 193 11.08 15.33 -8.07
C GLU A 193 11.90 15.37 -6.78
N THR A 194 11.63 16.34 -5.89
CA THR A 194 12.40 16.55 -4.67
C THR A 194 11.73 15.94 -3.44
N GLN A 195 10.41 16.06 -3.30
CA GLN A 195 9.68 15.61 -2.11
C GLN A 195 8.99 14.25 -2.30
N LYS A 196 8.96 13.72 -3.52
CA LYS A 196 8.24 12.49 -3.89
C LYS A 196 6.72 12.56 -3.69
N ILE A 197 6.17 13.78 -3.71
CA ILE A 197 4.73 14.04 -3.64
C ILE A 197 4.15 14.12 -5.05
N THR A 198 3.16 13.28 -5.34
CA THR A 198 2.54 13.16 -6.68
C THR A 198 1.12 13.68 -6.76
N GLN A 199 0.64 14.29 -5.67
CA GLN A 199 -0.74 14.74 -5.54
C GLN A 199 -0.84 16.16 -5.00
N VAL A 200 -1.89 16.85 -5.43
CA VAL A 200 -2.37 18.10 -4.84
C VAL A 200 -3.87 18.00 -4.60
N ILE A 201 -4.39 18.72 -3.63
CA ILE A 201 -5.84 18.99 -3.57
C ILE A 201 -6.12 20.31 -4.26
N CYS A 202 -7.26 20.38 -4.93
CA CYS A 202 -7.71 21.54 -5.67
C CYS A 202 -9.17 21.82 -5.28
N ILE A 203 -9.34 22.79 -4.40
CA ILE A 203 -10.65 23.23 -3.90
C ILE A 203 -11.08 24.45 -4.71
N PHE A 204 -12.26 24.39 -5.32
CA PHE A 204 -12.90 25.52 -6.00
C PHE A 204 -14.06 26.03 -5.16
N TYR A 205 -13.92 27.24 -4.61
CA TYR A 205 -15.03 27.96 -4.01
C TYR A 205 -15.88 28.65 -5.07
N LEU A 206 -17.15 28.25 -5.18
CA LEU A 206 -18.14 28.79 -6.10
C LEU A 206 -18.96 29.92 -5.47
N ALA A 207 -18.35 30.69 -4.56
CA ALA A 207 -19.04 31.67 -3.74
C ALA A 207 -19.75 32.75 -4.57
N GLU A 208 -19.17 33.17 -5.69
CA GLU A 208 -19.72 34.17 -6.60
C GLU A 208 -20.91 33.66 -7.43
N PHE A 209 -21.11 32.34 -7.50
CA PHE A 209 -22.08 31.70 -8.39
C PHE A 209 -23.31 31.19 -7.64
N LYS A 210 -23.53 31.55 -6.37
CA LYS A 210 -24.68 31.04 -5.58
C LYS A 210 -26.03 31.35 -6.23
N ASN A 211 -26.12 32.51 -6.89
CA ASN A 211 -27.35 33.02 -7.51
C ASN A 211 -27.39 32.90 -9.04
N GLY A 212 -26.37 32.28 -9.66
CA GLY A 212 -26.21 32.26 -11.12
C GLY A 212 -25.45 31.04 -11.61
N PRO A 213 -25.28 30.85 -12.92
CA PRO A 213 -24.42 29.79 -13.45
C PRO A 213 -22.95 30.05 -13.12
N ILE A 214 -22.12 29.00 -13.08
CA ILE A 214 -20.66 29.13 -13.09
C ILE A 214 -20.26 29.85 -14.38
N SER A 215 -19.43 30.89 -14.29
CA SER A 215 -18.98 31.62 -15.47
C SER A 215 -18.05 30.76 -16.33
N GLN A 216 -18.03 31.02 -17.65
CA GLN A 216 -17.10 30.34 -18.55
C GLN A 216 -15.64 30.55 -18.12
N ALA A 217 -15.29 31.75 -17.65
CA ALA A 217 -13.94 32.04 -17.16
C ALA A 217 -13.52 31.15 -15.97
N GLN A 218 -14.46 30.80 -15.09
CA GLN A 218 -14.20 29.90 -13.97
C GLN A 218 -14.07 28.44 -14.43
N LEU A 219 -14.88 28.01 -15.41
CA LEU A 219 -14.75 26.69 -16.02
C LEU A 219 -13.42 26.54 -16.77
N ASP A 220 -13.01 27.56 -17.50
CA ASP A 220 -11.70 27.62 -18.16
C ASP A 220 -10.56 27.60 -17.13
N ARG A 221 -10.76 28.18 -15.95
CA ARG A 221 -9.79 28.08 -14.85
C ARG A 221 -9.62 26.64 -14.40
N PHE A 222 -10.70 25.88 -14.23
CA PHE A 222 -10.56 24.44 -13.92
C PHE A 222 -9.74 23.73 -15.01
N GLN A 223 -10.00 23.99 -16.29
CA GLN A 223 -9.19 23.42 -17.37
C GLN A 223 -7.70 23.80 -17.25
N ARG A 224 -7.37 25.06 -16.92
CA ARG A 224 -5.98 25.49 -16.70
C ARG A 224 -5.32 24.77 -15.54
N GLN A 225 -6.01 24.62 -14.41
CA GLN A 225 -5.50 23.90 -13.24
C GLN A 225 -5.18 22.43 -13.58
N ALA A 226 -6.12 21.74 -14.21
CA ALA A 226 -5.93 20.35 -14.64
C ALA A 226 -4.78 20.22 -15.64
N SER A 227 -4.61 21.19 -16.54
CA SER A 227 -3.51 21.22 -17.51
C SER A 227 -2.15 21.41 -16.84
N ALA A 228 -2.07 22.30 -15.83
CA ALA A 228 -0.86 22.50 -15.04
C ALA A 228 -0.47 21.20 -14.30
N VAL A 229 -1.42 20.56 -13.60
CA VAL A 229 -1.23 19.28 -12.92
C VAL A 229 -0.76 18.19 -13.89
N ARG A 230 -1.40 18.09 -15.06
CA ARG A 230 -1.02 17.14 -16.12
C ARG A 230 0.40 17.36 -16.61
N SER A 231 0.78 18.61 -16.89
CA SER A 231 2.11 18.94 -17.39
C SER A 231 3.20 18.66 -16.36
N ALA A 232 2.90 18.91 -15.08
CA ALA A 232 3.79 18.66 -13.97
C ALA A 232 3.95 17.18 -13.62
N GLY A 233 3.03 16.32 -14.10
CA GLY A 233 3.07 14.89 -13.87
C GLY A 233 2.55 14.48 -12.50
N LEU A 234 1.52 15.18 -12.01
CA LEU A 234 0.82 14.91 -10.76
C LEU A 234 -0.63 14.48 -11.05
N LYS A 235 -1.34 14.09 -9.99
CA LYS A 235 -2.80 13.94 -9.96
C LYS A 235 -3.40 14.96 -8.98
N MET A 236 -4.70 15.21 -9.09
CA MET A 236 -5.43 16.13 -8.24
C MET A 236 -6.62 15.46 -7.54
N ILE A 237 -6.77 15.75 -6.26
CA ILE A 237 -8.01 15.54 -5.50
C ILE A 237 -8.87 16.78 -5.76
N VAL A 238 -10.11 16.60 -6.22
CA VAL A 238 -11.00 17.72 -6.56
C VAL A 238 -12.06 17.91 -5.49
N ARG A 239 -12.30 19.16 -5.07
CA ARG A 239 -13.44 19.52 -4.23
C ARG A 239 -14.06 20.82 -4.74
N PHE A 240 -15.39 20.91 -4.73
CA PHE A 240 -16.11 22.18 -4.91
C PHE A 240 -16.83 22.53 -3.61
N ALA A 241 -16.89 23.81 -3.26
CA ALA A 241 -17.61 24.30 -2.09
C ALA A 241 -18.24 25.68 -2.39
N TYR A 242 -19.23 26.13 -1.62
CA TYR A 242 -19.82 27.47 -1.78
C TYR A 242 -19.35 28.47 -0.74
N THR A 243 -18.90 27.99 0.41
CA THR A 243 -18.55 28.84 1.55
C THR A 243 -17.57 28.12 2.46
N SER A 244 -16.70 28.89 3.11
CA SER A 244 -15.87 28.46 4.25
C SER A 244 -16.43 28.97 5.58
N SER A 245 -17.54 29.69 5.55
CA SER A 245 -18.17 30.26 6.74
C SER A 245 -19.08 29.26 7.42
N THR A 246 -19.03 29.21 8.75
CA THR A 246 -19.97 28.44 9.58
C THR A 246 -21.41 28.99 9.55
N ALA A 247 -21.62 30.16 8.93
CA ALA A 247 -22.97 30.62 8.57
C ALA A 247 -23.66 29.67 7.57
N GLY A 248 -22.89 28.87 6.83
CA GLY A 248 -23.41 27.77 6.04
C GLY A 248 -24.25 28.18 4.84
N ASP A 249 -23.94 29.34 4.26
CA ASP A 249 -24.61 29.92 3.10
C ASP A 249 -24.26 29.16 1.80
N ASP A 250 -24.66 27.89 1.74
CA ASP A 250 -24.66 27.06 0.53
C ASP A 250 -25.91 27.31 -0.33
N VAL A 251 -26.16 26.45 -1.33
CA VAL A 251 -27.21 26.67 -2.33
C VAL A 251 -28.22 25.51 -2.37
N PRO A 252 -29.47 25.74 -2.82
CA PRO A 252 -30.45 24.67 -2.98
C PRO A 252 -30.01 23.56 -3.94
N LEU A 253 -30.58 22.36 -3.78
CA LEU A 253 -30.29 21.18 -4.63
C LEU A 253 -30.37 21.46 -6.15
N SER A 254 -31.31 22.29 -6.59
CA SER A 254 -31.46 22.65 -8.01
C SER A 254 -30.25 23.41 -8.55
N ARG A 255 -29.69 24.33 -7.76
CA ARG A 255 -28.46 25.07 -8.10
C ARG A 255 -27.26 24.14 -8.10
N VAL A 256 -27.11 23.29 -7.07
CA VAL A 256 -26.05 22.26 -7.03
C VAL A 256 -26.09 21.39 -8.29
N SER A 257 -27.28 20.91 -8.66
CA SER A 257 -27.47 20.07 -9.85
C SER A 257 -27.06 20.80 -11.13
N SER A 258 -27.47 22.05 -11.30
CA SER A 258 -27.11 22.86 -12.49
C SER A 258 -25.60 23.13 -12.59
N HIS A 259 -24.92 23.33 -11.47
CA HIS A 259 -23.47 23.51 -11.45
C HIS A 259 -22.73 22.22 -11.80
N LEU A 260 -23.22 21.08 -11.32
CA LEU A 260 -22.67 19.78 -11.70
C LEU A 260 -22.84 19.50 -13.19
N ASP A 261 -23.95 19.94 -13.81
CA ASP A 261 -24.11 19.89 -15.26
C ASP A 261 -23.05 20.72 -16.00
N GLN A 262 -22.73 21.93 -15.51
CA GLN A 262 -21.68 22.75 -16.11
C GLN A 262 -20.26 22.18 -15.93
N LEU A 263 -20.01 21.49 -14.81
CA LEU A 263 -18.71 20.91 -14.48
C LEU A 263 -18.47 19.55 -15.16
N ALA A 264 -19.53 18.80 -15.49
CA ALA A 264 -19.42 17.45 -16.03
C ALA A 264 -18.48 17.34 -17.25
N PRO A 265 -18.52 18.22 -18.28
CA PRO A 265 -17.59 18.14 -19.40
C PRO A 265 -16.11 18.23 -18.99
N TYR A 266 -15.80 19.06 -17.99
CA TYR A 266 -14.43 19.28 -17.50
C TYR A 266 -13.96 18.14 -16.59
N LEU A 267 -14.86 17.58 -15.77
CA LEU A 267 -14.58 16.37 -14.99
C LEU A 267 -14.29 15.18 -15.91
N ASN A 268 -15.02 15.06 -17.03
CA ASN A 268 -14.81 13.98 -17.99
C ASN A 268 -13.53 14.16 -18.81
N SER A 269 -13.27 15.35 -19.34
CA SER A 269 -12.07 15.60 -20.17
C SER A 269 -10.75 15.56 -19.37
N ASN A 270 -10.80 15.77 -18.06
CA ASN A 270 -9.64 15.76 -17.18
C ASN A 270 -9.61 14.56 -16.22
N ALA A 271 -10.40 13.51 -16.51
CA ALA A 271 -10.43 12.28 -15.72
C ALA A 271 -9.02 11.71 -15.49
N ASP A 272 -8.16 11.81 -16.50
CA ASP A 272 -6.79 11.32 -16.48
C ASP A 272 -5.96 11.92 -15.34
N VAL A 273 -6.20 13.15 -14.90
CA VAL A 273 -5.46 13.76 -13.78
C VAL A 273 -6.24 13.83 -12.47
N ILE A 274 -7.53 13.54 -12.46
CA ILE A 274 -8.31 13.46 -11.21
C ILE A 274 -8.01 12.10 -10.55
N SER A 275 -7.48 12.09 -9.32
CA SER A 275 -7.37 10.85 -8.54
C SER A 275 -8.75 10.51 -7.97
N VAL A 276 -9.34 11.43 -7.21
CA VAL A 276 -10.64 11.26 -6.55
C VAL A 276 -11.34 12.60 -6.39
N MET A 277 -12.67 12.60 -6.27
CA MET A 277 -13.45 13.80 -6.02
C MET A 277 -14.08 13.75 -4.62
N GLN A 278 -13.73 14.67 -3.74
CA GLN A 278 -14.46 14.82 -2.49
C GLN A 278 -15.80 15.48 -2.77
N THR A 279 -16.87 14.92 -2.20
CA THR A 279 -18.26 15.25 -2.56
C THR A 279 -18.58 16.75 -2.41
N GLY A 280 -18.02 17.42 -1.40
CA GLY A 280 -18.08 18.87 -1.32
C GLY A 280 -19.51 19.42 -1.29
N LEU A 281 -19.66 20.65 -1.78
CA LEU A 281 -20.90 21.35 -2.19
C LEU A 281 -21.92 21.66 -1.09
N ILE A 282 -22.00 20.86 -0.03
CA ILE A 282 -22.96 21.07 1.07
C ILE A 282 -22.21 21.65 2.26
N GLY A 283 -22.71 22.78 2.76
CA GLY A 283 -22.22 23.45 3.95
C GLY A 283 -20.81 24.04 3.88
N ALA A 284 -20.29 24.42 5.05
CA ALA A 284 -18.97 25.01 5.19
C ALA A 284 -17.88 24.04 4.72
N TRP A 285 -16.94 24.56 3.93
CA TRP A 285 -15.82 23.82 3.31
C TRP A 285 -16.26 22.63 2.43
N GLY A 286 -17.56 22.48 2.16
CA GLY A 286 -18.14 21.32 1.51
C GLY A 286 -18.18 20.06 2.38
N GLU A 287 -18.12 20.18 3.70
CA GLU A 287 -18.04 19.04 4.64
C GLU A 287 -19.39 18.56 5.18
N TRP A 288 -20.50 19.07 4.63
CA TRP A 288 -21.87 18.64 4.93
C TRP A 288 -22.32 18.96 6.37
N TYR A 289 -21.64 19.94 6.96
CA TYR A 289 -21.96 20.58 8.22
C TYR A 289 -22.00 22.09 8.03
N TYR A 290 -22.75 22.81 8.87
CA TYR A 290 -23.09 24.22 8.66
C TYR A 290 -23.72 24.45 7.29
N THR A 291 -25.00 24.08 7.11
CA THR A 291 -25.75 24.23 5.85
C THR A 291 -27.11 24.87 6.09
N GLN A 292 -27.61 25.63 5.12
CA GLN A 292 -28.95 26.22 5.15
C GLN A 292 -29.97 25.41 4.32
N ASN A 293 -29.51 24.50 3.46
CA ASN A 293 -30.36 23.83 2.46
C ASN A 293 -30.49 22.31 2.61
N PHE A 294 -29.71 21.68 3.51
CA PHE A 294 -29.59 20.22 3.58
C PHE A 294 -29.63 19.64 5.00
N GLY A 295 -30.29 20.33 5.94
CA GLY A 295 -30.38 19.95 7.36
C GLY A 295 -29.04 20.10 8.11
N ASN A 296 -29.07 20.59 9.35
CA ASN A 296 -27.85 21.02 10.05
C ASN A 296 -27.86 20.65 11.55
N SER A 297 -26.69 20.72 12.20
CA SER A 297 -26.53 20.52 13.65
C SER A 297 -27.17 19.22 14.17
N GLY A 298 -26.95 18.12 13.44
CA GLY A 298 -27.52 16.80 13.77
C GLY A 298 -29.01 16.64 13.48
N THR A 299 -29.71 17.72 13.11
CA THR A 299 -31.13 17.69 12.73
C THR A 299 -31.25 17.62 11.21
N VAL A 300 -31.39 16.41 10.68
CA VAL A 300 -31.48 16.14 9.23
C VAL A 300 -32.77 15.37 8.98
N SER A 301 -33.74 16.01 8.31
CA SER A 301 -35.02 15.38 7.97
C SER A 301 -34.86 14.30 6.89
N GLN A 302 -35.89 13.49 6.67
CA GLN A 302 -35.88 12.52 5.56
C GLN A 302 -35.71 13.21 4.20
N THR A 303 -36.34 14.38 4.00
CA THR A 303 -36.17 15.19 2.79
C THR A 303 -34.73 15.65 2.62
N ASP A 304 -34.10 16.10 3.70
CA ASP A 304 -32.68 16.50 3.67
C ASP A 304 -31.76 15.34 3.33
N TRP A 305 -32.02 14.14 3.88
CA TRP A 305 -31.28 12.93 3.51
C TRP A 305 -31.45 12.56 2.05
N ASN A 306 -32.68 12.65 1.53
CA ASN A 306 -32.96 12.43 0.10
C ASN A 306 -32.21 13.46 -0.77
N ASN A 307 -32.18 14.73 -0.36
CA ASN A 307 -31.47 15.79 -1.08
C ASN A 307 -29.95 15.59 -1.04
N ARG A 308 -29.38 15.23 0.11
CA ARG A 308 -27.97 14.86 0.25
C ARG A 308 -27.61 13.69 -0.67
N LYS A 309 -28.47 12.66 -0.71
CA LYS A 309 -28.27 11.51 -1.61
C LYS A 309 -28.32 11.93 -3.07
N ALA A 310 -29.27 12.78 -3.44
CA ALA A 310 -29.38 13.31 -4.80
C ALA A 310 -28.13 14.07 -5.27
N VAL A 311 -27.45 14.81 -4.37
CA VAL A 311 -26.15 15.43 -4.69
C VAL A 311 -25.09 14.39 -5.01
N VAL A 312 -24.99 13.32 -4.21
CA VAL A 312 -24.01 12.24 -4.44
C VAL A 312 -24.32 11.46 -5.72
N ASP A 313 -25.59 11.12 -5.96
CA ASP A 313 -26.00 10.43 -7.19
C ASP A 313 -25.67 11.30 -8.42
N LYS A 314 -25.91 12.62 -8.35
CA LYS A 314 -25.56 13.56 -9.43
C LYS A 314 -24.05 13.65 -9.66
N LEU A 315 -23.24 13.65 -8.59
CA LEU A 315 -21.78 13.60 -8.68
C LEU A 315 -21.30 12.31 -9.36
N LEU A 316 -21.84 11.15 -8.96
CA LEU A 316 -21.51 9.86 -9.56
C LEU A 316 -21.89 9.78 -11.04
N ALA A 317 -22.97 10.46 -11.45
CA ALA A 317 -23.38 10.58 -12.84
C ALA A 317 -22.52 11.58 -13.65
N SER A 318 -22.02 12.63 -13.00
CA SER A 318 -21.21 13.68 -13.65
C SER A 318 -19.73 13.28 -13.76
N LEU A 319 -19.24 12.47 -12.83
CA LEU A 319 -17.86 12.00 -12.76
C LEU A 319 -17.70 10.68 -13.54
N PRO A 320 -16.65 10.51 -14.37
CA PRO A 320 -16.36 9.27 -15.09
C PRO A 320 -16.44 8.01 -14.22
N ALA A 321 -17.02 6.93 -14.75
CA ALA A 321 -17.17 5.65 -14.04
C ALA A 321 -15.84 5.06 -13.53
N SER A 322 -14.72 5.45 -14.14
CA SER A 322 -13.35 5.08 -13.72
C SER A 322 -12.83 5.85 -12.51
N ARG A 323 -13.62 6.77 -11.94
CA ARG A 323 -13.29 7.59 -10.77
C ARG A 323 -14.33 7.45 -9.69
N MET A 324 -13.90 7.73 -8.46
CA MET A 324 -14.70 7.60 -7.25
C MET A 324 -14.92 8.96 -6.59
N VAL A 325 -15.94 9.02 -5.72
CA VAL A 325 -16.19 10.15 -4.84
C VAL A 325 -15.87 9.80 -3.39
N GLN A 326 -15.65 10.79 -2.51
CA GLN A 326 -15.45 10.58 -1.07
C GLN A 326 -16.42 11.39 -0.22
N LEU A 327 -16.95 10.74 0.83
CA LEU A 327 -17.74 11.37 1.89
C LEU A 327 -16.89 11.57 3.15
N ARG A 328 -17.14 12.66 3.89
CA ARG A 328 -16.41 13.01 5.11
C ARG A 328 -16.67 12.06 6.30
N THR A 329 -17.84 11.43 6.35
CA THR A 329 -18.23 10.58 7.49
C THR A 329 -18.81 9.24 7.03
N PRO A 330 -18.54 8.13 7.73
CA PRO A 330 -19.16 6.84 7.46
C PRO A 330 -20.69 6.91 7.60
N LYS A 331 -21.20 7.71 8.54
CA LYS A 331 -22.63 7.97 8.74
C LYS A 331 -23.33 8.31 7.42
N PHE A 332 -22.79 9.24 6.63
CA PHE A 332 -23.42 9.66 5.38
C PHE A 332 -23.63 8.49 4.42
N LYS A 333 -22.60 7.68 4.19
CA LYS A 333 -22.72 6.52 3.30
C LYS A 333 -23.69 5.48 3.88
N ARG A 334 -23.56 5.18 5.18
CA ARG A 334 -24.39 4.18 5.87
C ARG A 334 -25.88 4.52 5.84
N THR A 335 -26.21 5.80 5.99
CA THR A 335 -27.60 6.27 5.91
C THR A 335 -28.15 6.28 4.48
N MET A 336 -27.35 6.71 3.49
CA MET A 336 -27.85 6.90 2.11
C MET A 336 -27.77 5.63 1.23
N TYR A 337 -26.87 4.70 1.54
CA TYR A 337 -26.56 3.53 0.69
C TYR A 337 -26.58 2.19 1.43
N GLY A 338 -26.91 2.19 2.73
CA GLY A 338 -27.02 0.98 3.55
C GLY A 338 -25.82 0.76 4.46
N THR A 339 -26.04 -0.02 5.52
CA THR A 339 -25.10 -0.19 6.64
C THR A 339 -24.08 -1.31 6.45
N THR A 340 -24.24 -2.13 5.41
CA THR A 340 -23.31 -3.22 5.09
C THR A 340 -22.10 -2.68 4.33
N ALA A 341 -20.90 -3.03 4.79
CA ALA A 341 -19.67 -2.67 4.10
C ALA A 341 -19.60 -3.35 2.72
N LEU A 342 -18.94 -2.69 1.75
CA LEU A 342 -18.78 -3.20 0.40
C LEU A 342 -18.11 -4.59 0.39
N ALA A 343 -18.77 -5.59 -0.21
CA ALA A 343 -18.19 -6.91 -0.39
C ALA A 343 -17.18 -6.94 -1.55
N SER A 344 -16.16 -7.81 -1.46
CA SER A 344 -15.13 -7.99 -2.51
C SER A 344 -15.70 -8.32 -3.90
N ALA A 345 -16.84 -9.02 -3.96
CA ALA A 345 -17.54 -9.33 -5.22
C ALA A 345 -18.22 -8.11 -5.86
N GLN A 346 -18.55 -7.09 -5.07
CA GLN A 346 -19.13 -5.82 -5.55
C GLN A 346 -18.05 -4.80 -5.90
N ALA A 347 -16.83 -4.96 -5.37
CA ALA A 347 -15.73 -4.06 -5.64
C ALA A 347 -15.50 -3.85 -7.15
N PHE A 348 -15.39 -2.59 -7.54
CA PHE A 348 -15.11 -2.14 -8.91
C PHE A 348 -16.17 -2.48 -9.98
N ASN A 349 -17.38 -2.89 -9.60
CA ASN A 349 -18.45 -3.21 -10.55
C ASN A 349 -19.22 -1.98 -11.11
N GLY A 350 -18.81 -0.76 -10.73
CA GLY A 350 -19.41 0.49 -11.17
C GLY A 350 -20.66 0.94 -10.40
N SER A 351 -21.16 0.14 -9.46
CA SER A 351 -22.27 0.54 -8.58
C SER A 351 -21.90 1.74 -7.70
N ALA A 352 -22.90 2.48 -7.21
CA ALA A 352 -22.68 3.61 -6.31
C ALA A 352 -21.90 3.20 -5.05
N ALA A 353 -22.27 2.07 -4.43
CA ALA A 353 -21.57 1.55 -3.25
C ALA A 353 -20.07 1.29 -3.50
N ALA A 354 -19.72 0.86 -4.72
CA ALA A 354 -18.36 0.59 -5.18
C ALA A 354 -17.61 1.82 -5.70
N ARG A 355 -18.22 3.02 -5.63
CA ARG A 355 -17.63 4.29 -6.10
C ARG A 355 -17.65 5.40 -5.05
N ILE A 356 -18.06 5.13 -3.81
CA ILE A 356 -18.09 6.10 -2.71
C ILE A 356 -17.11 5.64 -1.62
N GLY A 357 -15.96 6.29 -1.53
CA GLY A 357 -15.01 6.14 -0.43
C GLY A 357 -15.20 7.18 0.68
N HIS A 358 -14.17 7.35 1.49
CA HIS A 358 -14.22 8.16 2.71
C HIS A 358 -13.03 9.11 2.80
N HIS A 359 -13.17 10.21 3.54
CA HIS A 359 -12.03 11.00 3.98
C HIS A 359 -12.24 11.50 5.41
N ASN A 360 -11.14 11.68 6.15
CA ASN A 360 -11.16 12.25 7.49
C ASN A 360 -10.26 13.49 7.60
N ASP A 361 -10.86 14.67 7.51
CA ASP A 361 -10.15 15.96 7.57
C ASP A 361 -9.84 16.44 9.00
N CYS A 362 -9.92 15.54 9.98
CA CYS A 362 -9.50 15.75 11.36
C CYS A 362 -8.92 14.47 11.95
N PHE A 363 -8.15 13.73 11.14
CA PHE A 363 -7.51 12.49 11.53
C PHE A 363 -6.72 12.67 12.82
N LEU A 364 -7.02 11.83 13.82
CA LEU A 364 -6.43 11.83 15.16
C LEU A 364 -6.73 13.07 16.03
N ALA A 365 -7.65 13.94 15.65
CA ALA A 365 -7.93 15.17 16.39
C ALA A 365 -8.66 14.93 17.72
N SER A 366 -9.47 13.86 17.82
CA SER A 366 -10.25 13.55 19.04
C SER A 366 -10.72 12.10 19.06
N ALA A 367 -11.48 11.72 20.10
CA ALA A 367 -12.11 10.40 20.16
C ALA A 367 -13.15 10.15 19.05
N THR A 368 -13.70 11.21 18.43
CA THR A 368 -14.66 11.15 17.32
C THR A 368 -14.08 11.68 16.01
N ASP A 369 -12.80 12.08 16.02
CA ASP A 369 -12.13 12.90 15.00
C ASP A 369 -12.95 14.13 14.56
N PHE A 370 -13.49 14.89 15.54
CA PHE A 370 -14.29 16.09 15.33
C PHE A 370 -15.60 15.81 14.58
N GLY A 371 -16.30 14.75 15.02
CA GLY A 371 -17.61 14.38 14.48
C GLY A 371 -17.56 13.52 13.22
N THR A 372 -16.38 13.03 12.85
CA THR A 372 -16.23 12.00 11.81
C THR A 372 -16.95 10.71 12.20
N TYR A 373 -16.80 10.31 13.47
CA TYR A 373 -17.32 9.08 14.02
C TYR A 373 -18.36 9.38 15.10
N GLU A 374 -19.50 8.70 15.00
CA GLU A 374 -20.55 8.70 16.04
C GLU A 374 -20.41 7.47 16.95
N ASN A 375 -19.97 6.35 16.40
CA ASN A 375 -19.80 5.10 17.12
C ASN A 375 -18.70 4.26 16.48
N THR A 376 -17.49 4.36 17.02
CA THR A 376 -16.29 3.69 16.51
C THR A 376 -16.43 2.17 16.53
N SER A 377 -17.16 1.57 17.48
CA SER A 377 -17.41 0.13 17.53
C SER A 377 -18.20 -0.39 16.31
N VAL A 378 -18.92 0.48 15.60
CA VAL A 378 -19.64 0.16 14.37
C VAL A 378 -18.89 0.65 13.14
N GLU A 379 -18.36 1.87 13.21
CA GLU A 379 -17.80 2.55 12.04
C GLU A 379 -16.37 2.13 11.73
N TYR A 380 -15.57 1.73 12.72
CA TYR A 380 -14.21 1.25 12.49
C TYR A 380 -14.20 -0.07 11.70
N PRO A 381 -14.96 -1.12 12.09
CA PRO A 381 -15.03 -2.35 11.30
C PRO A 381 -15.61 -2.12 9.91
N TYR A 382 -16.61 -1.23 9.78
CA TYR A 382 -17.18 -0.86 8.49
C TYR A 382 -16.13 -0.23 7.57
N LEU A 383 -15.41 0.79 8.06
CA LEU A 383 -14.35 1.45 7.30
C LEU A 383 -13.19 0.52 6.95
N ALA A 384 -12.71 -0.27 7.90
CA ALA A 384 -11.64 -1.24 7.65
C ALA A 384 -12.01 -2.21 6.53
N ALA A 385 -13.28 -2.67 6.47
CA ALA A 385 -13.77 -3.51 5.40
C ALA A 385 -13.88 -2.77 4.05
N GLU A 386 -14.47 -1.56 4.03
CA GLU A 386 -14.72 -0.80 2.82
C GLU A 386 -13.44 -0.30 2.13
N THR A 387 -12.49 0.17 2.93
CA THR A 387 -11.26 0.82 2.44
C THR A 387 -10.25 -0.14 1.82
N ASN A 388 -10.52 -1.46 1.88
CA ASN A 388 -9.82 -2.44 1.04
C ASN A 388 -10.02 -2.18 -0.46
N PHE A 389 -11.12 -1.53 -0.85
CA PHE A 389 -11.50 -1.34 -2.26
C PHE A 389 -11.80 0.11 -2.62
N LEU A 390 -11.95 0.99 -1.63
CA LEU A 390 -12.41 2.37 -1.79
C LEU A 390 -11.38 3.35 -1.21
N PRO A 391 -11.23 4.55 -1.79
CA PRO A 391 -10.22 5.51 -1.35
C PRO A 391 -10.52 6.01 0.06
N MET A 392 -9.50 5.99 0.91
CA MET A 392 -9.44 6.70 2.19
C MET A 392 -8.36 7.76 2.15
N GLY A 393 -8.64 8.95 2.65
CA GLY A 393 -7.62 9.98 2.83
C GLY A 393 -8.06 11.04 3.83
N GLY A 394 -7.42 12.20 3.83
CA GLY A 394 -7.83 13.32 4.69
C GLY A 394 -6.68 14.20 5.14
N GLU A 395 -6.78 14.74 6.34
CA GLU A 395 -5.79 15.61 6.98
C GLU A 395 -5.88 15.59 8.50
N THR A 396 -4.82 16.06 9.15
CA THR A 396 -4.79 16.35 10.59
C THR A 396 -5.32 17.77 10.84
N CYS A 397 -6.02 18.02 11.95
CA CYS A 397 -6.60 19.34 12.23
C CYS A 397 -6.45 19.84 13.68
N ALA A 398 -6.01 18.98 14.61
CA ALA A 398 -5.73 19.37 15.98
C ALA A 398 -4.67 18.44 16.61
N PHE A 399 -3.77 19.02 17.40
CA PHE A 399 -2.80 18.28 18.21
C PHE A 399 -3.46 17.68 19.45
N ASN A 400 -3.36 16.37 19.63
CA ASN A 400 -4.03 15.64 20.72
C ASN A 400 -3.28 14.36 21.16
N PRO A 401 -2.10 14.44 21.80
CA PRO A 401 -1.45 13.24 22.34
C PRO A 401 -2.24 12.57 23.47
N PRO A 402 -2.16 11.23 23.62
CA PRO A 402 -1.42 10.30 22.78
C PRO A 402 -2.15 9.92 21.48
N ARG A 403 -3.38 10.39 21.28
CA ARG A 403 -4.21 10.08 20.10
C ARG A 403 -3.54 10.48 18.79
N SER A 404 -2.83 11.62 18.74
CA SER A 404 -2.12 12.11 17.56
C SER A 404 -0.66 11.62 17.44
N ASP A 405 -0.19 10.79 18.37
CA ASP A 405 1.20 10.29 18.37
C ASP A 405 1.39 9.14 17.38
N CYS A 406 2.66 8.81 17.12
CA CYS A 406 3.08 7.80 16.14
C CYS A 406 2.36 6.46 16.28
N ALA A 407 2.15 5.95 17.49
CA ALA A 407 1.51 4.65 17.70
C ALA A 407 0.08 4.61 17.13
N SER A 408 -0.73 5.63 17.42
CA SER A 408 -2.08 5.74 16.89
C SER A 408 -2.08 6.03 15.38
N ALA A 409 -1.19 6.89 14.91
CA ALA A 409 -1.06 7.22 13.49
C ALA A 409 -0.75 5.96 12.65
N LEU A 410 0.31 5.22 12.98
CA LEU A 410 0.70 4.02 12.24
C LEU A 410 -0.39 2.94 12.27
N ASN A 411 -1.05 2.76 13.42
CA ASN A 411 -2.13 1.79 13.55
C ASN A 411 -3.33 2.14 12.66
N GLU A 412 -3.84 3.37 12.72
CA GLU A 412 -5.07 3.74 11.99
C GLU A 412 -4.86 4.04 10.51
N LEU A 413 -3.67 4.50 10.10
CA LEU A 413 -3.31 4.60 8.69
C LEU A 413 -3.35 3.21 8.02
N GLY A 414 -2.89 2.18 8.73
CA GLY A 414 -2.97 0.79 8.29
C GLY A 414 -4.39 0.22 8.36
N LEU A 415 -5.09 0.40 9.48
CA LEU A 415 -6.43 -0.16 9.72
C LEU A 415 -7.47 0.33 8.70
N PHE A 416 -7.40 1.61 8.32
CA PHE A 416 -8.35 2.22 7.37
C PHE A 416 -7.77 2.43 5.97
N HIS A 417 -6.65 1.76 5.68
CA HIS A 417 -6.02 1.73 4.37
C HIS A 417 -5.87 3.11 3.71
N TYR A 418 -5.28 4.07 4.45
CA TYR A 418 -5.13 5.44 3.94
C TYR A 418 -4.31 5.46 2.65
N SER A 419 -4.90 6.03 1.61
CA SER A 419 -4.29 6.22 0.30
C SER A 419 -3.45 7.50 0.25
N TYR A 420 -3.92 8.56 0.90
CA TYR A 420 -3.25 9.86 0.91
C TYR A 420 -3.53 10.65 2.19
N LEU A 421 -2.70 11.67 2.47
CA LEU A 421 -2.87 12.58 3.61
C LEU A 421 -2.29 13.98 3.30
N ASN A 422 -2.86 15.03 3.87
CA ASN A 422 -2.31 16.39 3.74
C ASN A 422 -0.96 16.49 4.47
N THR A 423 0.02 17.18 3.88
CA THR A 423 1.29 17.51 4.55
C THR A 423 1.41 18.99 4.97
N ASP A 424 0.41 19.82 4.68
CA ASP A 424 0.47 21.27 4.90
C ASP A 424 -0.36 21.76 6.10
N TYR A 425 -1.31 20.96 6.61
CA TYR A 425 -2.21 21.38 7.69
C TYR A 425 -2.04 20.60 9.00
N GLU A 426 -2.20 21.33 10.10
CA GLU A 426 -1.79 21.01 11.49
C GLU A 426 -0.31 20.59 11.64
N PRO A 427 0.64 21.54 11.48
CA PRO A 427 2.07 21.23 11.49
C PRO A 427 2.56 20.66 12.83
N THR A 428 1.89 20.92 13.95
CA THR A 428 2.29 20.37 15.25
C THR A 428 2.21 18.85 15.26
N VAL A 429 1.15 18.27 14.67
CA VAL A 429 0.99 16.81 14.57
C VAL A 429 2.03 16.23 13.61
N LEU A 430 2.17 16.83 12.43
CA LEU A 430 3.10 16.36 11.39
C LEU A 430 4.57 16.41 11.86
N ASN A 431 4.94 17.47 12.59
CA ASN A 431 6.26 17.59 13.23
C ASN A 431 6.41 16.57 14.37
N GLY A 432 5.35 16.31 15.13
CA GLY A 432 5.30 15.26 16.14
C GLY A 432 5.65 13.88 15.58
N TRP A 433 5.18 13.54 14.38
CA TRP A 433 5.54 12.28 13.71
C TRP A 433 7.00 12.23 13.25
N ALA A 434 7.58 13.38 12.88
CA ALA A 434 8.99 13.48 12.55
C ALA A 434 9.85 13.31 13.80
N SER A 435 9.57 14.04 14.89
CA SER A 435 10.29 13.92 16.15
C SER A 435 10.09 12.57 16.84
N GLY A 436 8.92 11.95 16.65
CA GLY A 436 8.60 10.61 17.15
C GLY A 436 9.16 9.47 16.29
N GLY A 437 9.82 9.77 15.17
CA GLY A 437 10.53 8.81 14.34
C GLY A 437 9.66 7.98 13.38
N CYS A 438 8.35 8.16 13.34
CA CYS A 438 7.46 7.40 12.46
C CYS A 438 7.27 8.02 11.07
N ARG A 439 7.67 9.28 10.84
CA ARG A 439 7.53 9.95 9.54
C ARG A 439 8.13 9.16 8.36
N PRO A 440 9.36 8.59 8.43
CA PRO A 440 9.91 7.80 7.33
C PRO A 440 9.06 6.57 6.96
N GLU A 441 8.42 5.94 7.95
CA GLU A 441 7.50 4.83 7.68
C GLU A 441 6.24 5.32 6.96
N ILE A 442 5.67 6.44 7.40
CA ILE A 442 4.48 7.04 6.77
C ILE A 442 4.79 7.44 5.31
N ASP A 443 5.90 8.14 5.06
CA ASP A 443 6.31 8.54 3.71
C ASP A 443 6.40 7.33 2.76
N ARG A 444 6.92 6.20 3.29
CA ARG A 444 7.12 4.97 2.54
C ARG A 444 5.82 4.19 2.31
N ARG A 445 4.96 4.07 3.32
CA ARG A 445 3.82 3.13 3.34
C ARG A 445 2.45 3.75 3.08
N LEU A 446 2.30 5.07 3.16
CA LEU A 446 1.01 5.74 2.89
C LEU A 446 0.52 5.45 1.46
N GLY A 447 -0.64 4.82 1.32
CA GLY A 447 -1.14 4.26 0.06
C GLY A 447 -0.50 2.93 -0.33
N TYR A 448 -0.46 2.60 -1.62
CA TYR A 448 0.10 1.33 -2.09
C TYR A 448 1.63 1.37 -2.20
N ARG A 449 2.29 0.22 -2.06
CA ARG A 449 3.72 0.09 -2.32
C ARG A 449 4.05 -1.32 -2.78
N PHE A 450 4.19 -1.52 -4.08
CA PHE A 450 4.47 -2.84 -4.63
C PHE A 450 5.96 -3.14 -4.68
N SER A 451 6.38 -4.28 -4.16
CA SER A 451 7.70 -4.86 -4.37
C SER A 451 7.56 -6.21 -5.07
N LEU A 452 8.35 -6.41 -6.13
CA LEU A 452 8.55 -7.71 -6.75
C LEU A 452 9.30 -8.61 -5.75
N VAL A 453 8.84 -9.83 -5.57
CA VAL A 453 9.45 -10.82 -4.68
C VAL A 453 10.22 -11.84 -5.51
N SER A 454 9.55 -12.42 -6.49
CA SER A 454 10.11 -13.43 -7.39
C SER A 454 9.53 -13.29 -8.80
N ALA A 455 10.24 -13.80 -9.80
CA ALA A 455 9.72 -13.92 -11.16
C ALA A 455 10.37 -15.09 -11.90
N THR A 456 9.56 -15.86 -12.62
CA THR A 456 9.93 -17.08 -13.32
C THR A 456 9.53 -17.00 -14.78
N PHE A 457 10.52 -17.15 -15.66
CA PHE A 457 10.36 -17.06 -17.10
C PHE A 457 11.16 -18.16 -17.82
N PRO A 458 10.70 -18.63 -18.99
CA PRO A 458 11.46 -19.56 -19.80
C PRO A 458 12.68 -18.88 -20.45
N ALA A 459 13.72 -19.67 -20.74
CA ALA A 459 14.90 -19.16 -21.46
C ALA A 459 14.62 -18.93 -22.95
N THR A 460 13.67 -19.67 -23.52
CA THR A 460 13.25 -19.56 -24.92
C THR A 460 11.73 -19.48 -25.02
N ALA A 461 11.22 -18.83 -26.06
CA ALA A 461 9.80 -18.77 -26.33
C ALA A 461 9.51 -18.85 -27.84
N THR A 462 8.37 -19.44 -28.18
CA THR A 462 7.99 -19.68 -29.57
C THR A 462 6.99 -18.64 -30.05
N ARG A 463 7.21 -18.10 -31.26
CA ARG A 463 6.30 -17.15 -31.90
C ARG A 463 4.92 -17.76 -32.08
N GLY A 464 3.86 -17.00 -31.78
CA GLY A 464 2.48 -17.48 -31.86
C GLY A 464 2.05 -18.42 -30.73
N ALA A 465 2.96 -18.85 -29.84
CA ALA A 465 2.66 -19.72 -28.72
C ALA A 465 2.51 -18.92 -27.41
N ALA A 466 1.86 -19.54 -26.42
CA ALA A 466 1.79 -19.00 -25.07
C ALA A 466 3.16 -19.17 -24.36
N MET A 467 3.71 -18.06 -23.88
CA MET A 467 4.88 -18.04 -23.01
C MET A 467 4.41 -18.00 -21.55
N PRO A 468 4.83 -18.95 -20.69
CA PRO A 468 4.51 -18.88 -19.26
C PRO A 468 5.16 -17.66 -18.61
N VAL A 469 4.37 -16.92 -17.84
CA VAL A 469 4.76 -15.75 -17.06
C VAL A 469 4.29 -15.99 -15.64
N ALA A 470 5.23 -16.07 -14.70
CA ALA A 470 4.92 -16.13 -13.28
C ALA A 470 5.74 -15.12 -12.49
N PHE A 471 5.13 -14.40 -11.56
CA PHE A 471 5.82 -13.54 -10.62
C PHE A 471 5.00 -13.31 -9.35
N GLU A 472 5.67 -12.93 -8.27
CA GLU A 472 5.06 -12.60 -7.00
C GLU A 472 5.30 -11.13 -6.68
N ILE A 473 4.24 -10.41 -6.34
CA ILE A 473 4.30 -9.01 -5.90
C ILE A 473 3.73 -8.91 -4.49
N LYS A 474 4.45 -8.24 -3.59
CA LYS A 474 3.98 -7.87 -2.27
C LYS A 474 3.52 -6.43 -2.24
N ASN A 475 2.38 -6.15 -1.61
CA ASN A 475 2.02 -4.78 -1.27
C ASN A 475 2.49 -4.46 0.16
N GLU A 476 3.54 -3.66 0.27
CA GLU A 476 4.13 -3.22 1.54
C GLU A 476 3.50 -1.93 2.11
N GLY A 477 2.58 -1.33 1.33
CA GLY A 477 1.85 -0.14 1.72
C GLY A 477 0.65 -0.44 2.61
N TRP A 478 -0.12 0.60 2.92
CA TRP A 478 -1.37 0.49 3.67
C TRP A 478 -2.61 0.46 2.79
N ALA A 479 -2.54 0.80 1.50
CA ALA A 479 -3.71 0.74 0.61
C ALA A 479 -3.42 -0.04 -0.68
N SER A 480 -4.46 -0.45 -1.39
CA SER A 480 -4.37 -0.82 -2.81
C SER A 480 -4.63 0.41 -3.68
N PRO A 481 -4.20 0.43 -4.95
CA PRO A 481 -4.72 1.39 -5.92
C PRO A 481 -6.25 1.31 -5.94
N PHE A 482 -6.94 2.44 -5.92
CA PHE A 482 -8.40 2.49 -6.05
C PHE A 482 -8.84 2.78 -7.49
N ASN A 483 -7.99 3.45 -8.28
CA ASN A 483 -8.19 3.65 -9.72
C ASN A 483 -7.58 2.49 -10.53
N PRO A 484 -8.16 2.15 -11.70
CA PRO A 484 -7.69 1.02 -12.50
C PRO A 484 -6.27 1.24 -12.99
N ARG A 485 -5.48 0.16 -13.02
CA ARG A 485 -4.11 0.12 -13.54
C ARG A 485 -3.93 -1.13 -14.38
N SER A 486 -3.46 -0.97 -15.60
CA SER A 486 -3.08 -2.12 -16.43
C SER A 486 -1.73 -2.65 -15.98
N VAL A 487 -1.46 -3.92 -16.29
CA VAL A 487 -0.12 -4.51 -16.15
C VAL A 487 0.26 -5.11 -17.50
N GLU A 488 1.48 -4.87 -17.93
CA GLU A 488 2.00 -5.33 -19.20
C GLU A 488 3.33 -6.03 -18.98
N LEU A 489 3.52 -7.18 -19.63
CA LEU A 489 4.86 -7.69 -19.89
C LEU A 489 5.43 -6.97 -21.11
N VAL A 490 6.63 -6.43 -20.96
CA VAL A 490 7.34 -5.71 -22.00
C VAL A 490 8.52 -6.54 -22.48
N LEU A 491 8.56 -6.81 -23.78
CA LEU A 491 9.70 -7.44 -24.46
C LEU A 491 10.46 -6.33 -25.20
N ARG A 492 11.68 -6.02 -24.75
CA ARG A 492 12.57 -5.08 -25.44
C ARG A 492 13.66 -5.84 -26.17
N HIS A 493 13.68 -5.77 -27.50
CA HIS A 493 14.72 -6.41 -28.30
C HIS A 493 16.09 -5.81 -27.94
N THR A 494 17.06 -6.65 -27.60
CA THR A 494 18.34 -6.18 -27.02
C THR A 494 19.22 -5.45 -28.04
N THR A 495 19.15 -5.81 -29.32
CA THR A 495 19.91 -5.13 -30.40
C THR A 495 19.23 -3.87 -30.95
N SER A 496 17.95 -3.94 -31.35
CA SER A 496 17.26 -2.81 -31.98
C SER A 496 16.59 -1.84 -31.00
N GLY A 497 16.41 -2.25 -29.73
CA GLY A 497 15.64 -1.49 -28.74
C GLY A 497 14.12 -1.50 -28.97
N ALA A 498 13.61 -2.21 -29.99
CA ALA A 498 12.19 -2.29 -30.28
C ALA A 498 11.41 -2.89 -29.11
N VAL A 499 10.26 -2.29 -28.77
CA VAL A 499 9.44 -2.67 -27.61
C VAL A 499 8.12 -3.28 -28.07
N HIS A 500 7.81 -4.45 -27.53
CA HIS A 500 6.50 -5.10 -27.65
C HIS A 500 5.86 -5.22 -26.27
N ARG A 501 4.62 -4.74 -26.13
CA ARG A 501 3.85 -4.78 -24.87
C ARG A 501 2.78 -5.84 -24.98
N LEU A 502 2.72 -6.73 -24.00
CA LEU A 502 1.74 -7.81 -23.92
C LEU A 502 0.91 -7.60 -22.65
N PRO A 503 -0.40 -7.35 -22.76
CA PRO A 503 -1.24 -7.10 -21.59
C PRO A 503 -1.33 -8.36 -20.73
N LEU A 504 -1.36 -8.16 -19.41
CA LEU A 504 -1.58 -9.20 -18.42
C LEU A 504 -3.00 -9.07 -17.85
N SER A 505 -3.70 -10.20 -17.73
CA SER A 505 -5.09 -10.24 -17.23
C SER A 505 -5.16 -10.21 -15.70
N VAL A 506 -4.67 -9.11 -15.10
CA VAL A 506 -4.64 -8.90 -13.65
C VAL A 506 -5.13 -7.49 -13.29
N ASP A 507 -5.60 -7.31 -12.06
CA ASP A 507 -6.07 -6.02 -11.54
C ASP A 507 -5.29 -5.64 -10.26
N PRO A 508 -4.34 -4.68 -10.34
CA PRO A 508 -3.57 -4.22 -9.18
C PRO A 508 -4.43 -3.64 -8.05
N ARG A 509 -5.67 -3.24 -8.32
CA ARG A 509 -6.61 -2.81 -7.26
C ARG A 509 -6.97 -3.94 -6.29
N ARG A 510 -6.66 -5.19 -6.65
CA ARG A 510 -6.86 -6.39 -5.81
C ARG A 510 -5.58 -6.89 -5.14
N TRP A 511 -4.45 -6.19 -5.28
CA TRP A 511 -3.22 -6.50 -4.56
C TRP A 511 -3.26 -5.88 -3.17
N ALA A 512 -3.86 -6.62 -2.22
CA ALA A 512 -4.22 -6.13 -0.90
C ALA A 512 -2.99 -5.78 -0.03
N PRO A 513 -3.08 -4.75 0.82
CA PRO A 513 -2.01 -4.35 1.76
C PRO A 513 -1.52 -5.51 2.61
N GLY A 514 -0.20 -5.60 2.82
CA GLY A 514 0.43 -6.66 3.63
C GLY A 514 0.47 -8.04 2.97
N THR A 515 -0.14 -8.24 1.80
CA THR A 515 -0.21 -9.55 1.14
C THR A 515 0.79 -9.68 0.00
N THR A 516 1.19 -10.93 -0.27
CA THR A 516 1.89 -11.33 -1.50
C THR A 516 0.87 -11.94 -2.46
N THR A 517 0.81 -11.41 -3.68
CA THR A 517 -0.04 -11.91 -4.76
C THR A 517 0.83 -12.59 -5.81
N THR A 518 0.48 -13.83 -6.15
CA THR A 518 1.08 -14.58 -7.26
C THR A 518 0.31 -14.31 -8.54
N VAL A 519 1.01 -13.85 -9.58
CA VAL A 519 0.51 -13.79 -10.96
C VAL A 519 1.12 -14.95 -11.71
N SER A 520 0.28 -15.80 -12.31
CA SER A 520 0.73 -16.93 -13.13
C SER A 520 -0.22 -17.13 -14.30
N GLN A 521 0.27 -16.96 -15.53
CA GLN A 521 -0.53 -17.12 -16.75
C GLN A 521 0.34 -17.37 -17.99
N GLY A 522 -0.26 -17.88 -19.06
CA GLY A 522 0.36 -17.94 -20.39
C GLY A 522 0.05 -16.68 -21.19
N VAL A 523 1.08 -16.04 -21.75
CA VAL A 523 0.96 -14.85 -22.58
C VAL A 523 1.36 -15.18 -24.02
N THR A 524 0.42 -15.08 -24.95
CA THR A 524 0.68 -15.40 -26.37
C THR A 524 1.61 -14.39 -27.02
N LEU A 525 2.74 -14.87 -27.56
CA LEU A 525 3.66 -14.04 -28.33
C LEU A 525 3.11 -13.78 -29.74
N PRO A 526 3.23 -12.56 -30.29
CA PRO A 526 2.85 -12.30 -31.68
C PRO A 526 3.61 -13.22 -32.66
N ALA A 527 2.91 -13.79 -33.63
CA ALA A 527 3.54 -14.59 -34.68
C ALA A 527 4.55 -13.78 -35.52
N SER A 528 4.32 -12.46 -35.61
CA SER A 528 5.16 -11.50 -36.31
C SER A 528 6.32 -10.94 -35.45
N LEU A 529 6.49 -11.41 -34.20
CA LEU A 529 7.58 -10.95 -33.35
C LEU A 529 8.92 -11.31 -34.04
N PRO A 530 9.86 -10.36 -34.22
CA PRO A 530 11.15 -10.67 -34.83
C PRO A 530 11.94 -11.73 -34.03
N SER A 531 12.76 -12.53 -34.70
CA SER A 531 13.71 -13.41 -34.02
C SER A 531 14.77 -12.58 -33.29
N GLY A 532 15.17 -13.00 -32.10
CA GLY A 532 16.21 -12.33 -31.32
C GLY A 532 16.09 -12.55 -29.82
N THR A 533 16.94 -11.86 -29.07
CA THR A 533 16.88 -11.86 -27.60
C THR A 533 16.14 -10.62 -27.12
N TYR A 534 15.24 -10.81 -26.16
CA TYR A 534 14.43 -9.75 -25.59
C TYR A 534 14.68 -9.66 -24.09
N ALA A 535 15.00 -8.45 -23.61
CA ALA A 535 14.92 -8.15 -22.18
C ALA A 535 13.45 -8.12 -21.75
N LEU A 536 13.17 -8.71 -20.59
CA LEU A 536 11.83 -8.76 -19.99
C LEU A 536 11.68 -7.64 -18.96
N LEU A 537 10.61 -6.86 -19.06
CA LEU A 537 10.27 -5.82 -18.10
C LEU A 537 8.76 -5.88 -17.78
N LEU A 538 8.36 -5.28 -16.66
CA LEU A 538 6.97 -5.02 -16.33
C LEU A 538 6.66 -3.54 -16.45
N ASN A 539 5.51 -3.21 -17.01
CA ASN A 539 4.97 -1.87 -17.00
C ASN A 539 3.61 -1.88 -16.29
N LEU A 540 3.38 -0.86 -15.47
CA LEU A 540 2.10 -0.62 -14.80
C LEU A 540 1.65 0.81 -15.14
N PRO A 541 1.28 1.06 -16.42
CA PRO A 541 1.05 2.40 -16.91
C PRO A 541 -0.24 3.01 -16.36
N ASP A 542 -0.41 4.30 -16.62
CA ASP A 542 -1.72 4.93 -16.52
C ASP A 542 -2.70 4.35 -17.54
N PRO A 543 -3.97 4.10 -17.17
CA PRO A 543 -4.96 3.61 -18.13
C PRO A 543 -5.34 4.67 -19.18
N ALA A 544 -5.09 5.96 -18.93
CA ALA A 544 -5.40 7.00 -19.90
C ALA A 544 -4.38 7.02 -21.04
N ALA A 545 -4.85 7.01 -22.29
CA ALA A 545 -4.00 7.07 -23.48
C ALA A 545 -3.12 8.34 -23.54
N SER A 546 -3.53 9.44 -22.90
CA SER A 546 -2.73 10.67 -22.78
C SER A 546 -1.51 10.53 -21.85
N LEU A 547 -1.51 9.52 -20.97
CA LEU A 547 -0.54 9.37 -19.88
C LEU A 547 0.20 8.02 -19.90
N ASN A 548 -0.29 7.01 -20.62
CA ASN A 548 0.25 5.64 -20.59
C ASN A 548 1.69 5.49 -21.09
N THR A 549 2.21 6.47 -21.83
CA THR A 549 3.62 6.52 -22.28
C THR A 549 4.49 7.47 -21.46
N ARG A 550 3.96 8.07 -20.38
CA ARG A 550 4.66 9.04 -19.55
C ARG A 550 5.21 8.36 -18.29
N PRO A 551 6.54 8.20 -18.14
CA PRO A 551 7.14 7.44 -17.04
C PRO A 551 6.71 7.87 -15.64
N GLU A 552 6.48 9.17 -15.43
CA GLU A 552 6.03 9.74 -14.16
C GLU A 552 4.63 9.29 -13.73
N TYR A 553 3.85 8.68 -14.63
CA TYR A 553 2.53 8.13 -14.34
C TYR A 553 2.51 6.59 -14.31
N SER A 554 3.63 5.92 -14.59
CA SER A 554 3.77 4.48 -14.37
C SER A 554 4.05 4.16 -12.91
N ILE A 555 3.62 2.99 -12.45
CA ILE A 555 3.97 2.51 -11.11
C ILE A 555 5.41 1.98 -11.10
N GLN A 556 6.26 2.63 -10.32
CA GLN A 556 7.57 2.15 -9.91
C GLN A 556 7.42 1.07 -8.83
N LEU A 557 8.02 -0.10 -9.07
CA LEU A 557 8.16 -1.13 -8.04
C LEU A 557 9.28 -0.75 -7.06
N ALA A 558 9.02 -0.95 -5.77
CA ALA A 558 9.90 -0.64 -4.66
C ALA A 558 11.01 -1.69 -4.50
N ASN A 559 11.83 -1.85 -5.54
CA ASN A 559 12.96 -2.79 -5.57
C ASN A 559 14.25 -2.09 -5.96
N SER A 560 15.37 -2.60 -5.46
CA SER A 560 16.70 -2.13 -5.87
C SER A 560 16.99 -2.55 -7.31
N ASN A 561 17.49 -1.61 -8.14
CA ASN A 561 17.94 -1.87 -9.52
C ASN A 561 16.86 -2.43 -10.47
N VAL A 562 15.59 -2.15 -10.21
CA VAL A 562 14.46 -2.57 -11.07
C VAL A 562 13.88 -1.41 -11.90
N TRP A 563 13.90 -0.18 -11.41
CA TRP A 563 13.24 0.94 -12.07
C TRP A 563 14.06 1.58 -13.19
N GLU A 564 13.45 1.77 -14.37
CA GLU A 564 13.98 2.54 -15.49
C GLU A 564 13.27 3.90 -15.62
N ALA A 565 13.87 4.95 -15.06
CA ALA A 565 13.25 6.27 -15.00
C ALA A 565 12.90 6.89 -16.37
N SER A 566 13.64 6.58 -17.43
CA SER A 566 13.41 7.14 -18.77
C SER A 566 12.22 6.52 -19.50
N THR A 567 11.83 5.29 -19.15
CA THR A 567 10.79 4.52 -19.85
C THR A 567 9.56 4.26 -18.99
N GLY A 568 9.72 4.32 -17.66
CA GLY A 568 8.69 3.97 -16.70
C GLY A 568 8.54 2.46 -16.50
N PHE A 569 9.51 1.66 -16.96
CA PHE A 569 9.46 0.20 -16.87
C PHE A 569 10.22 -0.32 -15.65
N ASN A 570 9.83 -1.51 -15.21
CA ASN A 570 10.45 -2.25 -14.13
C ASN A 570 11.16 -3.46 -14.74
N THR A 571 12.49 -3.43 -14.85
CA THR A 571 13.25 -4.55 -15.42
C THR A 571 13.09 -5.80 -14.55
N LEU A 572 12.85 -6.94 -15.20
CA LEU A 572 12.86 -8.25 -14.56
C LEU A 572 14.27 -8.83 -14.53
N GLN A 573 15.29 -8.13 -15.04
CA GLN A 573 16.68 -8.62 -15.09
C GLN A 573 16.79 -10.01 -15.75
N ARG A 574 15.87 -10.31 -16.67
CA ARG A 574 15.77 -11.54 -17.44
C ARG A 574 15.74 -11.23 -18.91
N SER A 575 16.10 -12.25 -19.69
CA SER A 575 15.87 -12.25 -21.12
C SER A 575 15.26 -13.56 -21.58
N VAL A 576 14.59 -13.50 -22.73
CA VAL A 576 14.06 -14.65 -23.45
C VAL A 576 14.57 -14.61 -24.89
N THR A 577 14.96 -15.76 -25.42
CA THR A 577 15.33 -15.90 -26.84
C THR A 577 14.14 -16.40 -27.64
N VAL A 578 13.81 -15.68 -28.71
CA VAL A 578 12.75 -16.03 -29.67
C VAL A 578 13.42 -16.45 -30.98
N PRO A 579 13.35 -17.74 -31.37
CA PRO A 579 13.96 -18.25 -32.60
C PRO A 579 13.31 -17.74 -33.89
#